data_AF-A0A5C7S3L9-F1
#
_entry.id   AF-A0A5C7S3L9-F1
#
_cell.length_a   1.000
_cell.length_b   1.000
_cell.length_c   1.000
_cell.angle_alpha   90.00
_cell.angle_beta   90.00
_cell.angle_gamma   90.00
#
_symmetry.space_group_name_H-M   'P 1'
#
loop_
_entity.id
_entity.type
_entity.pdbx_description
1 polymer ?
#
loop_
_entity_poly.entity_id
_entity_poly.type
_entity_poly.pdbx_seq_one_letter_code
_entity_poly.pdbx_strand_id
1 'polypeptide(L)' 'MALISMRQLLDHAAEHGYGMPAFNVNNMEQVQAIMQAADETNSPVILQG' A
#
# COMPACT_ATOMS: atom_id res chain seq x y z
N MET A 1 3.92 -6.49 -9.35
CA MET A 1 4.38 -5.41 -8.46
C MET A 1 5.58 -5.87 -7.67
N ALA A 2 6.54 -4.98 -7.41
CA ALA A 2 7.69 -5.28 -6.57
C ALA A 2 7.40 -4.86 -5.12
N LEU A 3 7.87 -5.64 -4.15
CA LEU A 3 7.96 -5.20 -2.76
C LEU A 3 9.07 -4.15 -2.66
N ILE A 4 8.77 -3.02 -2.03
CA ILE A 4 9.73 -1.94 -1.78
C ILE A 4 9.85 -1.70 -0.27
N SER A 5 10.92 -1.02 0.14
CA SER A 5 11.09 -0.68 1.55
C SER A 5 10.03 0.33 2.00
N MET A 6 9.52 0.16 3.22
CA MET A 6 8.57 1.11 3.82
C MET A 6 9.17 2.51 3.94
N ARG A 7 10.49 2.62 4.20
CA ARG A 7 11.19 3.91 4.27
C ARG A 7 11.10 4.68 2.94
N GLN A 8 11.45 4.03 1.84
CA GLN A 8 11.38 4.66 0.50
C GLN A 8 9.98 5.18 0.20
N LEU A 9 8.96 4.40 0.55
CA LEU A 9 7.56 4.77 0.35
C LEU A 9 7.14 5.98 1.19
N LEU A 10 7.48 5.98 2.48
CA LEU A 10 7.13 7.06 3.40
C LEU A 10 7.92 8.35 3.12
N ASP A 11 9.18 8.24 2.71
CA ASP A 11 10.00 9.39 2.29
C ASP A 11 9.35 10.06 1.06
N HIS A 12 8.94 9.27 0.05
CA HIS A 12 8.22 9.80 -1.11
C HIS A 12 6.89 10.46 -0.72
N ALA A 13 6.11 9.85 0.18
CA ALA A 13 4.83 10.39 0.64
C ALA A 13 5.00 11.75 1.35
N ALA A 14 6.05 11.87 2.19
CA ALA A 14 6.40 13.11 2.86
C ALA A 14 6.83 14.22 1.88
N GLU A 15 7.64 13.89 0.88
CA GLU A 15 8.10 14.83 -0.15
C GLU A 15 6.95 15.39 -1.02
N HIS A 16 5.93 14.56 -1.27
CA HIS A 16 4.82 14.90 -2.17
C HIS A 16 3.52 15.27 -1.43
N GLY A 17 3.54 15.30 -0.09
CA GLY A 17 2.43 15.77 0.73
C GLY A 17 1.18 14.89 0.70
N TYR A 18 1.33 13.57 0.59
CA TYR A 18 0.20 12.63 0.64
C TYR A 18 0.35 11.57 1.73
N GLY A 19 -0.76 10.93 2.09
CA GLY A 19 -0.81 9.88 3.11
C GLY A 19 -0.70 8.49 2.51
N MET A 20 -0.09 7.55 3.25
CA MET A 20 -0.02 6.15 2.88
C MET A 20 -1.08 5.32 3.61
N PRO A 21 -2.00 4.64 2.91
CA PRO A 21 -2.92 3.71 3.55
C PRO A 21 -2.17 2.44 3.98
N ALA A 22 -2.44 2.01 5.21
CA ALA A 22 -1.85 0.83 5.80
C ALA A 22 -2.95 -0.08 6.34
N PHE A 23 -3.17 -1.20 5.65
CA PHE A 23 -4.31 -2.09 5.88
C PHE A 23 -3.87 -3.35 6.62
N ASN A 24 -4.61 -3.71 7.66
CA ASN A 24 -4.45 -5.01 8.30
C ASN A 24 -5.07 -6.10 7.42
N VAL A 25 -4.37 -7.21 7.21
CA VAL A 25 -4.82 -8.37 6.44
C VAL A 25 -4.75 -9.64 7.27
N ASN A 26 -5.79 -10.46 7.17
CA ASN A 26 -5.94 -11.70 7.95
C ASN A 26 -6.30 -12.91 7.08
N ASN A 27 -6.59 -12.70 5.80
CA ASN A 27 -6.91 -13.75 4.84
C ASN A 27 -6.61 -13.30 3.39
N MET A 28 -6.79 -14.23 2.44
CA MET A 28 -6.47 -14.01 1.03
C MET A 28 -7.45 -13.05 0.35
N GLU A 29 -8.73 -13.10 0.73
CA GLU A 29 -9.78 -12.25 0.17
C GLU A 29 -9.50 -10.77 0.47
N GLN A 30 -9.01 -10.45 1.67
CA GLN A 30 -8.60 -9.10 2.04
C GLN A 30 -7.40 -8.63 1.21
N VAL A 31 -6.37 -9.47 1.06
CA VAL A 31 -5.21 -9.15 0.21
C VAL A 31 -5.67 -8.87 -1.22
N GLN A 32 -6.53 -9.70 -1.79
CA GLN A 32 -7.04 -9.52 -3.14
C GLN A 32 -7.83 -8.21 -3.29
N ALA A 33 -8.74 -7.91 -2.36
CA ALA A 33 -9.53 -6.69 -2.40
C ALA A 33 -8.66 -5.43 -2.34
N ILE A 34 -7.65 -5.40 -1.46
CA ILE A 34 -6.76 -4.25 -1.32
C ILE A 34 -5.88 -4.10 -2.56
N MET A 35 -5.32 -5.19 -3.07
CA MET A 35 -4.46 -5.15 -4.26
C MET A 35 -5.23 -4.74 -5.52
N GLN A 36 -6.49 -5.16 -5.65
CA GLN A 36 -7.34 -4.73 -6.77
C GLN A 36 -7.64 -3.22 -6.68
N ALA A 37 -8.01 -2.72 -5.50
CA ALA A 37 -8.22 -1.28 -5.32
C ALA A 37 -6.95 -0.47 -5.59
N ALA A 38 -5.79 -0.95 -5.13
CA ALA A 38 -4.49 -0.33 -5.37
C ALA A 38 -4.15 -0.22 -6.87
N ASP A 39 -4.44 -1.27 -7.64
CA ASP A 39 -4.24 -1.31 -9.08
C ASP A 39 -5.19 -0.34 -9.80
N GLU A 40 -6.48 -0.36 -9.45
CA GLU A 40 -7.50 0.53 -10.02
C GLU A 40 -7.20 2.01 -9.78
N THR A 41 -6.64 2.37 -8.62
CA THR A 41 -6.29 3.76 -8.29
C THR A 41 -4.82 4.11 -8.55
N ASN A 42 -4.05 3.19 -9.14
CA ASN A 42 -2.60 3.32 -9.32
C ASN A 42 -1.89 3.86 -8.07
N SER A 43 -2.25 3.33 -6.91
CA SER A 43 -1.81 3.81 -5.60
C SER A 43 -0.97 2.76 -4.88
N PRO A 44 0.12 3.14 -4.22
CA PRO A 44 0.86 2.23 -3.36
C PRO A 44 0.05 1.90 -2.10
N VAL A 45 0.27 0.71 -1.54
CA VAL A 45 -0.40 0.25 -0.32
C VAL A 45 0.58 -0.42 0.62
N ILE A 46 0.31 -0.36 1.92
CA ILE A 46 1.00 -1.14 2.94
C ILE A 46 0.04 -2.23 3.43
N LEU A 47 0.46 -3.50 3.33
CA LEU A 47 -0.24 -4.63 3.93
C LEU A 47 0.45 -5.01 5.24
N GLN A 48 -0.31 -5.15 6.31
CA GLN A 48 0.16 -5.36 7.68
C GLN A 48 -0.61 -6.53 8.29
N GLY A 49 -0.02 -7.33 9.17
CA GLY A 49 -0.69 -8.47 9.77
C GLY A 49 0.30 -9.50 10.27
#